data_AF-A0A974ULY2-F1
#
_entry.id   AF-A0A974ULY2-F1
#
_cell.length_a   1.000
_cell.length_b   1.000
_cell.length_c   1.000
_cell.angle_alpha   90.00
_cell.angle_beta   90.00
_cell.angle_gamma   90.00
#
_symmetry.space_group_name_H-M   'P 1'
#
loop_
_entity.id
_entity.type
_entity.pdbx_description
1 polymer ?
#
loop_
_entity_poly.entity_id
_entity_poly.type
_entity_poly.pdbx_seq_one_letter_code
_entity_poly.pdbx_strand_id
1 'polypeptide(L)' 'MTKSTVCPVAPADLPQHAKLLANGYRVALVAEYDDGEALRAVYLFSAAAPDRRMELHVPLPKADPQVPTLAR' A
#
# COMPACT_ATOMS: atom_id res chain seq x y z
N MET A 1 7.18 2.78 20.12
CA MET A 1 6.04 2.84 19.17
C MET A 1 6.59 3.28 17.82
N THR A 2 6.75 2.36 16.87
CA THR A 2 7.13 2.74 15.50
C THR A 2 5.91 3.40 14.84
N LYS A 3 6.04 4.65 14.38
CA LYS A 3 4.95 5.39 13.72
C LYS A 3 4.97 5.05 12.22
N SER A 4 3.93 4.39 11.73
CA SER A 4 3.70 4.27 10.28
C SER A 4 3.13 5.58 9.73
N THR A 5 3.56 5.98 8.53
CA THR A 5 2.88 7.02 7.76
C THR A 5 1.79 6.37 6.91
N VAL A 6 0.54 6.76 7.12
CA VAL A 6 -0.61 6.28 6.33
C VAL A 6 -0.88 7.26 5.20
N CYS A 7 -1.01 6.75 3.98
CA CYS A 7 -1.28 7.55 2.79
C CYS A 7 -2.43 6.91 1.98
N PRO A 8 -3.56 7.62 1.77
CA PRO A 8 -4.57 7.16 0.82
C PRO A 8 -4.05 7.33 -0.61
N VAL A 9 -4.22 6.29 -1.44
CA VAL A 9 -3.71 6.25 -2.81
C VAL A 9 -4.80 5.70 -3.72
N ALA A 10 -5.11 6.40 -4.81
CA ALA A 10 -6.05 5.86 -5.79
C ALA A 10 -5.46 4.60 -6.46
N PRO A 11 -6.27 3.59 -6.86
CA PRO A 11 -5.74 2.37 -7.47
C PRO A 11 -4.79 2.62 -8.65
N ALA A 12 -5.12 3.59 -9.51
CA ALA A 12 -4.30 3.95 -10.68
C ALA A 12 -2.91 4.52 -10.31
N ASP A 13 -2.74 5.06 -9.11
CA ASP A 13 -1.49 5.67 -8.63
C ASP A 13 -0.60 4.68 -7.88
N LEU A 14 -1.10 3.48 -7.59
CA LEU A 14 -0.35 2.44 -6.89
C LEU A 14 1.00 2.11 -7.59
N PRO A 15 1.08 1.92 -8.93
CA PRO A 15 2.35 1.66 -9.61
C PRO A 15 3.42 2.72 -9.40
N GLN A 16 3.04 3.98 -9.18
CA GLN A 16 3.99 5.07 -8.95
C GLN A 16 4.76 4.89 -7.63
N HIS A 17 4.21 4.10 -6.70
CA HIS A 17 4.83 3.80 -5.41
C HIS A 17 5.86 2.67 -5.50
N ALA A 18 6.01 1.99 -6.64
CA ALA A 18 7.11 1.05 -6.87
C ALA A 18 8.50 1.71 -6.68
N LYS A 19 8.60 3.05 -6.81
CA LYS A 19 9.82 3.83 -6.50
C LYS A 19 10.34 3.62 -5.07
N LEU A 20 9.48 3.21 -4.13
CA LEU A 20 9.89 2.91 -2.76
C LEU A 20 10.85 1.73 -2.68
N LEU A 21 10.73 0.77 -3.59
CA LEU A 21 11.62 -0.38 -3.69
C LEU A 21 13.06 0.07 -4.02
N ALA A 22 13.20 1.06 -4.90
CA ALA A 22 14.49 1.68 -5.23
C ALA A 22 15.05 2.50 -4.06
N ASN A 23 14.18 3.05 -3.21
CA ASN A 23 14.57 3.82 -2.01
C ASN A 23 14.85 2.93 -0.77
N GLY A 24 15.05 1.63 -0.97
CA GLY A 24 15.44 0.69 0.07
C GLY A 24 14.28 0.13 0.90
N TYR A 25 13.02 0.44 0.55
CA TYR A 25 11.88 -0.23 1.17
C TYR A 25 11.67 -1.63 0.57
N ARG A 26 10.99 -2.49 1.34
CA ARG A 26 10.48 -3.80 0.91
C ARG A 26 9.00 -3.90 1.22
N VAL A 27 8.25 -4.62 0.40
CA VAL A 27 6.85 -4.94 0.71
C VAL A 27 6.87 -5.97 1.83
N ALA A 28 6.31 -5.61 2.99
CA ALA A 28 6.23 -6.46 4.16
C ALA A 28 4.84 -7.09 4.32
N LEU A 29 3.80 -6.43 3.80
CA LEU A 29 2.42 -6.91 3.83
C LEU A 29 1.67 -6.42 2.59
N VAL A 30 0.81 -7.29 2.07
CA VAL A 30 -0.33 -6.91 1.24
C VAL A 30 -1.54 -7.58 1.88
N ALA A 31 -2.53 -6.79 2.26
CA ALA A 31 -3.74 -7.27 2.91
C ALA A 31 -4.96 -6.60 2.30
N GLU A 32 -6.08 -7.30 2.35
CA GLU A 32 -7.39 -6.74 2.06
C GLU A 32 -8.10 -6.42 3.38
N TYR A 33 -8.95 -5.40 3.36
CA TYR A 33 -9.81 -5.02 4.46
C TYR A 33 -11.19 -4.64 3.90
N ASP A 34 -12.24 -5.26 4.41
CA ASP A 34 -13.62 -4.87 4.11
C ASP A 34 -14.08 -3.84 5.16
N ASP A 35 -14.28 -2.59 4.73
CA ASP A 35 -14.78 -1.49 5.58
C ASP A 35 -16.33 -1.43 5.59
N GLY A 36 -17.03 -2.41 5.02
CA GLY A 36 -18.50 -2.49 4.93
C GLY A 36 -19.07 -1.82 3.68
N GLU A 37 -18.68 -0.58 3.40
CA GLU A 37 -19.14 0.18 2.22
C GLU A 37 -18.20 0.02 1.02
N ALA A 38 -16.92 -0.23 1.27
CA ALA A 38 -15.88 -0.41 0.26
C ALA A 38 -14.86 -1.45 0.70
N LEU A 39 -14.10 -1.98 -0.25
CA LEU A 39 -12.89 -2.75 0.06
C LEU A 39 -11.70 -1.80 0.10
N ARG A 40 -10.67 -2.18 0.84
CA ARG A 40 -9.40 -1.46 0.89
C ARG A 40 -8.26 -2.46 0.82
N ALA A 41 -7.40 -2.32 -0.18
CA ALA A 41 -6.11 -2.98 -0.17
C ALA A 41 -5.11 -2.13 0.62
N VAL A 42 -4.35 -2.78 1.51
CA VAL A 42 -3.31 -2.16 2.33
C VAL A 42 -1.96 -2.75 1.93
N TYR A 43 -1.05 -1.88 1.48
CA TYR A 43 0.34 -2.22 1.22
C TYR A 43 1.24 -1.61 2.29
N LEU A 44 1.99 -2.45 3.00
CA LEU A 44 3.02 -1.99 3.94
C LEU A 44 4.39 -2.07 3.29
N PHE A 45 5.04 -0.92 3.17
CA PHE A 45 6.46 -0.81 2.83
C PHE A 45 7.27 -0.55 4.10
N SER A 46 8.33 -1.34 4.33
CA SER A 46 9.23 -1.16 5.48
C SER A 46 10.70 -1.03 5.06
N ALA A 47 11.46 -0.27 5.84
CA ALA A 47 12.92 -0.17 5.77
C ALA A 47 13.49 -0.18 7.20
N ALA A 48 14.56 -0.95 7.46
CA ALA A 48 14.98 -1.30 8.82
C ALA A 48 15.87 -0.25 9.54
N ALA A 49 16.53 0.67 8.82
CA ALA A 49 17.48 1.61 9.42
C ALA A 49 17.40 3.03 8.80
N PRO A 50 16.84 4.03 9.50
CA PRO A 50 15.97 3.86 10.68
C PRO A 50 14.70 3.07 10.31
N ASP A 51 14.00 2.49 11.29
CA ASP A 51 12.70 1.83 11.06
C ASP A 51 11.72 2.85 10.48
N ARG A 52 11.42 2.70 9.19
CA ARG A 52 10.48 3.54 8.45
C ARG A 52 9.42 2.63 7.86
N ARG A 53 8.17 3.00 8.09
CA ARG A 53 7.00 2.27 7.59
C ARG A 53 6.07 3.22 6.87
N MET A 54 5.64 2.82 5.69
CA MET A 54 4.61 3.52 4.93
C MET A 54 3.51 2.56 4.52
N GLU A 55 2.28 2.93 4.89
CA GLU A 55 1.07 2.19 4.60
C GLU A 55 0.32 2.92 3.49
N LEU A 56 0.12 2.24 2.36
CA LEU A 56 -0.69 2.72 1.27
C LEU A 56 -2.08 2.12 1.38
N HIS A 57 -3.07 2.97 1.55
CA HIS A 57 -4.48 2.59 1.65
C HIS A 57 -5.14 2.83 0.29
N VAL A 58 -5.46 1.75 -0.39
CA VAL A 58 -6.01 1.78 -1.74
C VAL A 58 -7.50 1.41 -1.68
N PRO A 59 -8.42 2.38 -1.73
CA PRO A 59 -9.85 2.11 -1.74
C PRO A 59 -10.25 1.45 -3.07
N LEU A 60 -11.15 0.47 -3.00
CA LEU A 60 -11.60 -0.34 -4.12
C LEU A 60 -13.14 -0.47 -4.11
N PRO A 61 -13.78 -0.39 -5.29
CA PRO A 61 -15.21 -0.65 -5.40
C PRO A 61 -15.48 -2.14 -5.17
N LYS A 62 -16.50 -2.47 -4.37
CA LYS A 62 -16.89 -3.86 -4.06
C LYS A 62 -17.31 -4.67 -5.30
N ALA A 63 -17.92 -3.99 -6.28
CA ALA A 63 -18.46 -4.66 -7.47
C ALA A 63 -17.36 -5.16 -8.42
N ASP A 64 -16.20 -4.50 -8.45
CA ASP A 64 -15.06 -4.88 -9.31
C ASP A 64 -13.72 -4.41 -8.70
N PRO A 65 -13.21 -5.12 -7.67
CA PRO A 65 -12.01 -4.70 -6.96
C PRO A 65 -10.75 -5.04 -7.78
N GLN A 66 -10.19 -4.02 -8.44
CA GLN A 66 -8.99 -4.15 -9.26
C GLN A 66 -7.85 -3.24 -8.76
N VAL A 67 -6.63 -3.78 -8.73
CA VAL A 67 -5.41 -3.00 -8.52
C VAL A 67 -4.40 -3.30 -9.64
N PRO A 68 -3.74 -2.26 -10.18
CA PRO A 68 -2.58 -2.46 -11.03
C PRO A 68 -1.44 -3.18 -10.29
N THR A 69 -0.68 -3.98 -11.02
CA THR A 69 0.49 -4.68 -10.46
C THR A 69 1.62 -3.70 -10.05
N LEU A 70 2.30 -4.02 -8.95
CA LEU A 70 3.56 -3.38 -8.55
C LEU A 70 4.80 -4.05 -9.16
N ALA A 71 4.66 -5.28 -9.67
CA ALA A 71 5.72 -5.98 -10.36
C ALA A 71 5.89 -5.41 -11.77
N ARG A 72 7.14 -5.16 -12.17
CA ARG A 72 7.54 -4.81 -13.53
C ARG A 72 8.25 -5.98 -14.17
#